data_AF-A0A2D9QM08-F1
#
_entry.id   AF-A0A2D9QM08-F1
#
_cell.length_a   1.000
_cell.length_b   1.000
_cell.length_c   1.000
_cell.angle_alpha   90.00
_cell.angle_beta   90.00
_cell.angle_gamma   90.00
#
_symmetry.space_group_name_H-M   'P 1'
#
loop_
_entity.id
_entity.type
_entity.pdbx_description
1 polymer ?
#
loop_
_entity_poly.entity_id
_entity_poly.type
_entity_poly.pdbx_seq_one_letter_code
_entity_poly.pdbx_strand_id
1 'polypeptide(L)'
;MRILRNKDKENRIENRLENNNNVWIVGDIHGYYDSFVKLVSKLKLNDGDLLISIGDMIDGGPESVGVVEFFIENDQFLAILGNHEQMLLDDWNEKSKFEVSILDSSGFWASKNPVDRNKKLTIVDYLSNLPTEIILEKFRLVHAGYRDFPYSSSLEDQFDEDRLWSRDIFSVRYPFDQNRTIIVGHTTIQKFGLIEDNSVWRSEIKLEDGRDSAIGIDSGIKLHRDQNPRITAIELNSGKIISQRKVEYDD
;
A
#
# COMPACT_ATOMS: atom_id res chain seq x y z
N MET A 1 1.43 19.47 9.03
CA MET A 1 1.77 18.58 7.92
C MET A 1 3.15 18.02 8.19
N ARG A 2 3.24 16.72 8.50
CA ARG A 2 4.48 16.10 8.91
C ARG A 2 4.83 15.12 7.79
N ILE A 3 5.72 15.53 6.89
CA ILE A 3 6.32 14.61 5.92
C ILE A 3 7.11 13.59 6.74
N LEU A 4 6.48 12.45 7.00
CA LEU A 4 7.10 11.34 7.70
C LEU A 4 7.89 10.54 6.68
N ARG A 5 9.02 11.08 6.22
CA ARG A 5 10.02 10.26 5.52
C ARG A 5 10.84 9.50 6.54
N ASN A 6 11.15 8.25 6.21
CA ASN A 6 12.02 7.42 7.02
C ASN A 6 13.27 7.03 6.22
N LYS A 7 14.31 7.84 6.34
CA LYS A 7 15.58 7.65 5.60
C LYS A 7 16.26 6.32 5.90
N ASP A 8 16.13 5.81 7.12
CA ASP A 8 16.70 4.52 7.49
C ASP A 8 16.00 3.37 6.75
N LYS A 9 14.67 3.44 6.62
CA LYS A 9 13.91 2.51 5.77
C LYS A 9 14.26 2.66 4.29
N GLU A 10 14.36 3.88 3.76
CA GLU A 10 14.79 4.15 2.39
C GLU A 10 16.16 3.51 2.11
N ASN A 11 17.17 3.82 2.93
CA ASN A 11 18.52 3.25 2.82
C ASN A 11 18.50 1.72 2.91
N ARG A 12 17.70 1.15 3.81
CA ARG A 12 17.56 -0.31 3.94
C ARG A 12 17.04 -0.93 2.64
N ILE A 13 16.05 -0.32 1.99
CA ILE A 13 15.46 -0.82 0.75
C ILE A 13 16.47 -0.70 -0.40
N GLU A 14 17.17 0.43 -0.50
CA GLU A 14 18.22 0.62 -1.52
C GLU A 14 19.31 -0.44 -1.42
N ASN A 15 19.82 -0.67 -0.21
CA ASN A 15 20.81 -1.72 0.01
C ASN A 15 20.31 -3.09 -0.44
N ARG A 16 19.00 -3.40 -0.34
CA ARG A 16 18.47 -4.67 -0.86
C ARG A 16 18.47 -4.70 -2.38
N LEU A 17 18.04 -3.61 -3.02
CA LEU A 17 18.05 -3.47 -4.48
C LEU A 17 19.45 -3.56 -5.08
N GLU A 18 20.43 -2.85 -4.50
CA GLU A 18 21.83 -2.86 -4.95
C GLU A 18 22.48 -4.23 -4.82
N ASN A 19 22.09 -5.01 -3.81
CA ASN A 19 22.55 -6.38 -3.60
C ASN A 19 21.74 -7.44 -4.39
N ASN A 20 20.93 -7.02 -5.38
CA ASN A 20 20.10 -7.89 -6.22
C ASN A 20 19.12 -8.79 -5.43
N ASN A 21 18.64 -8.33 -4.27
CA ASN A 21 17.51 -8.98 -3.61
C ASN A 21 16.19 -8.47 -4.21
N ASN A 22 15.14 -9.27 -4.09
CA ASN A 22 13.83 -8.88 -4.60
C ASN A 22 13.17 -7.91 -3.62
N VAL A 23 12.65 -6.80 -4.16
CA VAL A 23 11.79 -5.89 -3.39
C VAL A 23 10.42 -5.89 -4.04
N TRP A 24 9.47 -6.51 -3.35
CA TRP A 24 8.09 -6.61 -3.80
C TRP A 24 7.25 -5.49 -3.21
N ILE A 25 6.45 -4.83 -4.04
CA ILE A 25 5.43 -3.89 -3.61
C ILE A 25 4.07 -4.57 -3.76
N VAL A 26 3.26 -4.58 -2.70
CA VAL A 26 1.91 -5.15 -2.70
C VAL A 26 0.87 -4.04 -2.61
N GLY A 27 -0.17 -4.15 -3.44
CA GLY A 27 -1.32 -3.24 -3.47
C GLY A 27 -2.26 -3.43 -2.27
N ASP A 28 -3.39 -2.72 -2.32
CA ASP A 28 -4.40 -2.63 -1.27
C ASP A 28 -4.89 -4.03 -0.82
N ILE A 29 -4.84 -4.28 0.49
CA ILE A 29 -5.13 -5.59 1.11
C ILE A 29 -6.51 -5.59 1.78
N HIS A 30 -6.89 -4.48 2.40
CA HIS A 30 -8.19 -4.28 3.05
C HIS A 30 -8.65 -5.46 3.93
N GLY A 31 -7.80 -5.99 4.81
CA GLY A 31 -8.19 -7.06 5.74
C GLY A 31 -8.50 -8.42 5.09
N TYR A 32 -8.23 -8.62 3.79
CA TYR A 32 -8.37 -9.92 3.13
C TYR A 32 -7.16 -10.83 3.41
N TYR A 33 -6.93 -11.11 4.68
CA TYR A 33 -5.76 -11.82 5.21
C TYR A 33 -5.46 -13.14 4.49
N ASP A 34 -6.45 -13.99 4.28
CA ASP A 34 -6.23 -15.31 3.64
C ASP A 34 -5.80 -15.18 2.17
N SER A 35 -6.26 -14.13 1.48
CA SER A 35 -5.80 -13.82 0.12
C SER A 35 -4.37 -13.29 0.16
N PHE A 36 -4.04 -12.44 1.14
CA PHE A 36 -2.72 -11.89 1.30
C PHE A 36 -1.67 -12.96 1.63
N VAL A 37 -1.92 -13.84 2.60
CA VAL A 37 -1.00 -14.93 2.97
C VAL A 37 -0.75 -15.88 1.78
N LYS A 38 -1.78 -16.17 0.98
CA LYS A 38 -1.61 -16.94 -0.26
C LYS A 38 -0.77 -16.21 -1.30
N LEU A 39 -0.90 -14.88 -1.42
CA LEU A 39 -0.02 -14.08 -2.28
C LEU A 39 1.44 -14.18 -1.81
N VAL A 40 1.70 -13.94 -0.52
CA VAL A 40 3.04 -14.01 0.07
C VAL A 40 3.69 -15.38 -0.18
N SER A 41 2.91 -16.46 -0.03
CA SER A 41 3.36 -17.82 -0.33
C SER A 41 3.79 -18.00 -1.80
N LYS A 42 3.14 -17.32 -2.75
CA LYS A 42 3.53 -17.34 -4.18
C LYS A 42 4.78 -16.53 -4.49
N LEU A 43 5.09 -15.50 -3.68
CA LEU A 43 6.27 -14.66 -3.89
C LEU A 43 7.57 -15.44 -3.64
N LYS A 44 7.53 -16.44 -2.76
CA LYS A 44 8.69 -17.27 -2.38
C LYS A 44 9.89 -16.41 -1.94
N LEU A 45 9.64 -15.53 -0.96
CA LEU A 45 10.63 -14.61 -0.42
C LEU A 45 11.81 -15.38 0.19
N ASN A 46 13.02 -14.88 -0.05
CA ASN A 46 14.25 -15.32 0.60
C ASN A 46 14.65 -14.32 1.70
N ASP A 47 15.58 -14.66 2.60
CA ASP A 47 15.99 -13.82 3.75
C ASP A 47 16.45 -12.39 3.39
N GLY A 48 16.92 -12.19 2.15
CA GLY A 48 17.35 -10.89 1.65
C GLY A 48 16.24 -10.03 1.05
N ASP A 49 15.10 -10.63 0.73
CA ASP A 49 13.99 -9.97 0.04
C ASP A 49 13.19 -9.08 0.99
N LEU A 50 12.43 -8.14 0.42
CA LEU A 50 11.48 -7.31 1.15
C LEU A 50 10.10 -7.37 0.51
N LEU A 51 9.07 -7.20 1.34
CA LEU A 51 7.70 -6.96 0.91
C LEU A 51 7.24 -5.63 1.49
N ILE A 52 6.71 -4.74 0.66
CA ILE A 52 6.30 -3.40 1.05
C ILE A 52 4.83 -3.20 0.66
N SER A 53 3.95 -2.97 1.64
CA SER A 53 2.57 -2.55 1.38
C SER A 53 2.52 -1.09 0.93
N ILE A 54 1.73 -0.79 -0.09
CA ILE A 54 1.46 0.57 -0.56
C ILE A 54 0.34 1.28 0.23
N GLY A 55 -0.06 0.73 1.38
CA GLY A 55 -1.14 1.25 2.23
C GLY A 55 -2.44 0.44 2.11
N ASP A 56 -3.48 0.89 2.81
CA ASP A 56 -4.81 0.27 2.80
C ASP A 56 -4.75 -1.24 3.14
N MET A 57 -4.10 -1.53 4.26
CA MET A 57 -4.02 -2.85 4.86
C MET A 57 -5.32 -3.26 5.55
N ILE A 58 -6.08 -2.27 6.04
CA ILE A 58 -7.30 -2.47 6.84
C ILE A 58 -8.58 -2.04 6.12
N ASP A 59 -9.71 -2.32 6.76
CA ASP A 59 -11.07 -1.87 6.40
C ASP A 59 -11.64 -2.43 5.08
N GLY A 60 -12.49 -3.44 5.23
CA GLY A 60 -13.29 -4.02 4.13
C GLY A 60 -13.43 -5.53 4.24
N GLY A 61 -12.34 -6.23 4.52
CA GLY A 61 -12.27 -7.66 4.74
C GLY A 61 -12.39 -8.05 6.21
N PRO A 62 -12.45 -9.36 6.50
CA PRO A 62 -12.77 -9.86 7.85
C PRO A 62 -11.60 -9.79 8.85
N GLU A 63 -10.35 -9.62 8.40
CA GLU A 63 -9.15 -9.74 9.23
C GLU A 63 -8.19 -8.55 9.10
N SER A 64 -8.68 -7.33 9.33
CA SER A 64 -7.86 -6.11 9.35
C SER A 64 -6.71 -6.19 10.36
N VAL A 65 -7.01 -6.62 11.60
CA VAL A 65 -6.02 -6.76 12.67
C VAL A 65 -4.96 -7.81 12.31
N GLY A 66 -5.37 -8.95 11.78
CA GLY A 66 -4.46 -10.04 11.38
C GLY A 66 -3.49 -9.62 10.29
N VAL A 67 -3.90 -8.77 9.35
CA VAL A 67 -2.98 -8.20 8.34
C VAL A 67 -1.92 -7.34 9.01
N VAL A 68 -2.30 -6.39 9.88
CA VAL A 68 -1.33 -5.49 10.52
C VAL A 68 -0.37 -6.27 11.44
N GLU A 69 -0.87 -7.23 12.22
CA GLU A 69 -0.02 -8.11 13.03
C GLU A 69 1.02 -8.84 12.18
N PHE A 70 0.62 -9.33 11.00
CA PHE A 70 1.54 -9.99 10.08
C PHE A 70 2.65 -9.07 9.58
N PHE A 71 2.41 -7.77 9.42
CA PHE A 71 3.48 -6.81 9.10
C PHE A 71 4.36 -6.49 10.32
N ILE A 72 3.78 -6.42 11.53
CA ILE A 72 4.53 -6.14 12.76
C ILE A 72 5.48 -7.30 13.10
N GLU A 73 5.04 -8.54 12.92
CA GLU A 73 5.78 -9.75 13.31
C GLU A 73 6.89 -10.15 12.32
N ASN A 74 6.92 -9.56 11.12
CA ASN A 74 7.86 -9.93 10.06
C ASN A 74 8.79 -8.78 9.70
N ASP A 75 10.07 -8.88 10.10
CA ASP A 75 11.06 -7.82 9.86
C ASP A 75 11.28 -7.49 8.37
N GLN A 76 11.03 -8.43 7.46
CA GLN A 76 11.13 -8.24 6.00
C GLN A 76 9.99 -7.37 5.44
N PHE A 77 8.94 -7.13 6.24
CA PHE A 77 7.70 -6.52 5.79
C PHE A 77 7.65 -5.07 6.23
N LEU A 78 7.43 -4.19 5.27
CA LEU A 78 7.31 -2.76 5.47
C LEU A 78 5.95 -2.29 4.95
N ALA A 79 5.52 -1.12 5.39
CA ALA A 79 4.32 -0.49 4.87
C ALA A 79 4.52 1.02 4.80
N ILE A 80 3.79 1.65 3.90
CA ILE A 80 3.48 3.08 3.94
C ILE A 80 2.05 3.29 4.42
N LEU A 81 1.73 4.50 4.87
CA LEU A 81 0.40 4.86 5.33
C LEU A 81 -0.57 4.97 4.14
N GLY A 82 -1.70 4.28 4.22
CA GLY A 82 -2.85 4.48 3.33
C GLY A 82 -3.93 5.38 3.95
N ASN A 83 -4.95 5.72 3.18
CA ASN A 83 -5.99 6.61 3.69
C ASN A 83 -6.88 5.92 4.74
N HIS A 84 -7.06 4.61 4.66
CA HIS A 84 -7.83 3.88 5.67
C HIS A 84 -7.08 3.80 7.01
N GLU A 85 -5.75 3.65 7.01
CA GLU A 85 -4.96 3.75 8.24
C GLU A 85 -5.04 5.15 8.84
N GLN A 86 -4.98 6.21 8.03
CA GLN A 86 -5.15 7.59 8.53
C GLN A 86 -6.53 7.80 9.15
N MET A 87 -7.61 7.29 8.52
CA MET A 87 -8.96 7.35 9.08
C MET A 87 -9.09 6.62 10.42
N LEU A 88 -8.43 5.47 10.60
CA LEU A 88 -8.36 4.79 11.91
C LEU A 88 -7.67 5.68 12.95
N LEU A 89 -6.53 6.29 12.60
CA LEU A 89 -5.78 7.15 13.52
C LEU A 89 -6.60 8.38 13.93
N ASP A 90 -7.34 8.98 13.00
CA ASP A 90 -8.23 10.11 13.28
C ASP A 90 -9.38 9.67 14.20
N ASP A 91 -10.05 8.56 13.90
CA ASP A 91 -11.12 7.98 14.74
C ASP A 91 -10.64 7.67 16.16
N TRP A 92 -9.43 7.13 16.29
CA TRP A 92 -8.79 6.81 17.57
C TRP A 92 -8.44 8.04 18.40
N ASN A 93 -8.13 9.17 17.75
CA ASN A 93 -7.80 10.42 18.42
C ASN A 93 -9.05 11.22 18.83
N GLU A 94 -10.12 11.17 18.03
CA GLU A 94 -11.38 11.87 18.30
C GLU A 94 -12.22 11.20 19.39
N LYS A 95 -12.37 9.86 19.33
CA LYS A 95 -13.03 9.11 20.40
C LYS A 95 -12.08 9.11 21.59
N SER A 96 -12.48 9.79 22.67
CA SER A 96 -11.68 9.80 23.91
C SER A 96 -11.20 8.37 24.22
N LYS A 97 -9.93 8.20 24.65
CA LYS A 97 -9.27 6.90 24.93
C LYS A 97 -10.03 5.93 25.85
N PHE A 98 -11.20 6.34 26.35
CA PHE A 98 -12.12 5.68 27.26
C PHE A 98 -13.36 5.07 26.58
N GLU A 99 -13.71 5.46 25.34
CA GLU A 99 -14.92 5.01 24.63
C GLU A 99 -14.65 4.11 23.40
N VAL A 100 -13.40 3.72 23.15
CA VAL A 100 -13.14 2.66 22.16
C VAL A 100 -13.78 1.39 22.71
N SER A 101 -14.97 1.06 22.21
CA SER A 101 -15.64 -0.15 22.62
C SER A 101 -14.69 -1.32 22.36
N ILE A 102 -14.39 -2.08 23.41
CA ILE A 102 -13.59 -3.30 23.35
C ILE A 102 -14.28 -4.35 22.44
N LEU A 103 -15.52 -4.09 22.04
CA LEU A 103 -16.42 -4.97 21.30
C LEU A 103 -16.50 -4.68 19.80
N ASP A 104 -15.91 -3.59 19.29
CA ASP A 104 -15.89 -3.36 17.85
C ASP A 104 -14.84 -4.26 17.19
N SER A 105 -15.34 -5.30 16.52
CA SER A 105 -14.60 -6.29 15.73
C SER A 105 -14.96 -6.18 14.24
N SER A 106 -15.25 -4.98 13.76
CA SER A 106 -15.63 -4.69 12.38
C SER A 106 -14.77 -3.57 11.76
N GLY A 107 -14.82 -3.41 10.44
CA GLY A 107 -14.09 -2.37 9.71
C GLY A 107 -12.58 -2.36 10.01
N PHE A 108 -12.10 -1.24 10.54
CA PHE A 108 -10.73 -1.03 11.03
C PHE A 108 -10.23 -2.11 12.00
N TRP A 109 -11.10 -2.57 12.89
CA TRP A 109 -10.77 -3.52 13.96
C TRP A 109 -11.25 -4.94 13.67
N ALA A 110 -11.62 -5.25 12.41
CA ALA A 110 -12.07 -6.57 12.00
C ALA A 110 -11.05 -7.66 12.37
N SER A 111 -11.52 -8.69 13.09
CA SER A 111 -10.73 -9.85 13.49
C SER A 111 -11.60 -11.03 13.93
N LYS A 112 -11.14 -12.25 13.65
CA LYS A 112 -11.66 -13.54 14.15
C LYS A 112 -11.53 -13.66 15.67
N ASN A 113 -10.54 -13.01 16.27
CA ASN A 113 -10.26 -13.07 17.70
C ASN A 113 -10.59 -11.74 18.38
N PRO A 114 -11.00 -11.74 19.66
CA PRO A 114 -11.18 -10.50 20.41
C PRO A 114 -9.91 -9.64 20.45
N VAL A 115 -10.07 -8.34 20.20
CA VAL A 115 -8.97 -7.37 20.13
C VAL A 115 -8.97 -6.52 21.40
N ASP A 116 -8.07 -6.84 22.32
CA ASP A 116 -7.95 -6.07 23.57
C ASP A 116 -7.30 -4.69 23.36
N ARG A 117 -7.38 -3.85 24.39
CA ARG A 117 -6.86 -2.48 24.34
C ARG A 117 -5.35 -2.41 24.12
N ASN A 118 -4.57 -3.36 24.64
CA ASN A 118 -3.12 -3.36 24.46
C ASN A 118 -2.76 -3.65 23.01
N LYS A 119 -3.45 -4.61 22.39
CA LYS A 119 -3.30 -4.90 20.96
C LYS A 119 -3.68 -3.68 20.10
N LYS A 120 -4.80 -3.01 20.41
CA LYS A 120 -5.18 -1.77 19.71
C LYS A 120 -4.11 -0.69 19.84
N LEU A 121 -3.51 -0.52 21.02
CA LEU A 121 -2.42 0.43 21.24
C LEU A 121 -1.17 0.09 20.43
N THR A 122 -0.76 -1.18 20.37
CA THR A 122 0.37 -1.63 19.55
C THR A 122 0.13 -1.35 18.07
N ILE A 123 -1.08 -1.61 17.57
CA ILE A 123 -1.45 -1.34 16.18
C ILE A 123 -1.44 0.16 15.89
N VAL A 124 -2.07 0.97 16.74
CA VAL A 124 -2.07 2.44 16.58
C VAL A 124 -0.65 3.00 16.60
N ASP A 125 0.20 2.53 17.52
CA ASP A 125 1.60 2.94 17.59
C ASP A 125 2.34 2.60 16.28
N TYR A 126 2.20 1.37 15.79
CA TYR A 126 2.78 0.95 14.51
C TYR A 126 2.30 1.83 13.34
N LEU A 127 0.97 2.00 13.19
CA LEU A 127 0.36 2.77 12.11
C LEU A 127 0.77 4.25 12.15
N SER A 128 0.84 4.84 13.35
CA SER A 128 1.25 6.25 13.53
C SER A 128 2.71 6.53 13.16
N ASN A 129 3.53 5.48 13.06
CA ASN A 129 4.94 5.56 12.66
C ASN A 129 5.18 5.15 11.19
N LEU A 130 4.11 4.89 10.41
CA LEU A 130 4.25 4.61 8.98
C LEU A 130 4.60 5.88 8.21
N PRO A 131 5.54 5.82 7.26
CA PRO A 131 5.81 6.94 6.38
C PRO A 131 4.68 7.11 5.36
N THR A 132 4.43 8.35 4.92
CA THR A 132 3.46 8.62 3.83
C THR A 132 4.04 8.38 2.44
N GLU A 133 5.38 8.35 2.32
CA GLU A 133 6.08 8.02 1.09
C GLU A 133 7.46 7.40 1.37
N ILE A 134 7.98 6.67 0.38
CA ILE A 134 9.37 6.18 0.32
C ILE A 134 9.98 6.65 -0.98
N ILE A 135 11.11 7.34 -0.91
CA ILE A 135 11.83 7.85 -2.09
C ILE A 135 13.12 7.09 -2.27
N LEU A 136 13.23 6.38 -3.39
CA LEU A 136 14.38 5.59 -3.82
C LEU A 136 15.07 6.26 -5.03
N GLU A 137 16.19 5.76 -5.52
CA GLU A 137 16.93 6.31 -6.66
C GLU A 137 16.06 6.28 -7.91
N LYS A 138 15.42 5.14 -8.16
CA LYS A 138 14.60 4.87 -9.35
C LYS A 138 13.10 4.89 -9.09
N PHE A 139 12.67 4.78 -7.83
CA PHE A 139 11.26 4.58 -7.52
C PHE A 139 10.78 5.56 -6.45
N ARG A 140 9.48 5.85 -6.47
CA ARG A 140 8.79 6.60 -5.43
C ARG A 140 7.52 5.83 -5.08
N LEU A 141 7.38 5.46 -3.82
CA LEU A 141 6.23 4.69 -3.33
C LEU A 141 5.35 5.63 -2.53
N VAL A 142 4.08 5.76 -2.94
CA VAL A 142 3.08 6.62 -2.29
C VAL A 142 1.71 5.96 -2.47
N HIS A 143 0.80 6.12 -1.50
CA HIS A 143 -0.46 5.38 -1.52
C HIS A 143 -1.34 5.74 -2.73
N ALA A 144 -1.70 7.01 -2.90
CA ALA A 144 -2.65 7.44 -3.93
C ALA A 144 -2.01 8.26 -5.07
N GLY A 145 -0.96 9.03 -4.77
CA GLY A 145 -0.23 9.81 -5.76
C GLY A 145 -0.01 11.25 -5.32
N TYR A 146 -0.08 12.18 -6.26
CA TYR A 146 0.13 13.61 -6.04
C TYR A 146 -0.97 14.39 -6.74
N ARG A 147 -1.25 15.60 -6.28
CA ARG A 147 -2.19 16.52 -6.92
C ARG A 147 -1.51 17.30 -8.04
N ASP A 148 -2.22 17.50 -9.15
CA ASP A 148 -1.82 18.38 -10.24
C ASP A 148 -1.99 19.85 -9.80
N PHE A 149 -0.95 20.39 -9.16
CA PHE A 149 -0.90 21.76 -8.63
C PHE A 149 0.09 22.61 -9.45
N PRO A 150 0.08 23.96 -9.37
CA PRO A 150 0.96 24.80 -10.18
C PRO A 150 2.42 24.38 -10.08
N TYR A 151 3.14 24.48 -11.20
CA TYR A 151 4.53 24.05 -11.43
C TYR A 151 5.57 24.47 -10.36
N SER A 152 5.24 25.43 -9.49
CA SER A 152 6.14 25.96 -8.46
C SER A 152 6.22 25.12 -7.17
N SER A 153 5.36 24.12 -6.98
CA SER A 153 5.38 23.27 -5.79
C SER A 153 6.15 21.98 -6.06
N SER A 154 7.12 21.64 -5.20
CA SER A 154 7.79 20.34 -5.26
C SER A 154 6.84 19.22 -4.78
N LEU A 155 7.10 17.97 -5.19
CA LEU A 155 6.31 16.82 -4.71
C LEU A 155 6.45 16.62 -3.19
N GLU A 156 7.62 16.95 -2.67
CA GLU A 156 7.93 16.92 -1.24
C GLU A 156 7.06 17.93 -0.46
N ASP A 157 6.69 19.06 -1.08
CA ASP A 157 5.87 20.09 -0.43
C ASP A 157 4.36 19.81 -0.46
N GLN A 158 3.89 18.78 -1.17
CA GLN A 158 2.46 18.45 -1.24
C GLN A 158 1.91 17.90 0.07
N PHE A 159 0.62 18.05 0.34
CA PHE A 159 0.03 17.64 1.62
C PHE A 159 -0.09 16.12 1.75
N ASP A 160 -0.07 15.61 2.99
CA ASP A 160 -0.33 14.20 3.25
C ASP A 160 -1.73 13.79 2.75
N GLU A 161 -2.70 14.69 2.79
CA GLU A 161 -4.01 14.50 2.17
C GLU A 161 -3.91 14.21 0.66
N ASP A 162 -3.06 14.95 -0.07
CA ASP A 162 -2.84 14.69 -1.50
C ASP A 162 -2.20 13.31 -1.73
N ARG A 163 -1.19 12.95 -0.90
CA ARG A 163 -0.50 11.64 -0.95
C ARG A 163 -1.44 10.46 -0.72
N LEU A 164 -2.45 10.66 0.11
CA LEU A 164 -3.38 9.61 0.55
C LEU A 164 -4.67 9.55 -0.29
N TRP A 165 -5.06 10.61 -1.00
CA TRP A 165 -6.37 10.67 -1.67
C TRP A 165 -6.35 11.07 -3.15
N SER A 166 -5.25 11.63 -3.66
CA SER A 166 -5.20 12.11 -5.04
C SER A 166 -5.39 10.98 -6.06
N ARG A 167 -5.97 11.32 -7.22
CA ARG A 167 -6.09 10.42 -8.38
C ARG A 167 -5.52 11.02 -9.66
N ASP A 168 -4.87 12.17 -9.57
CA ASP A 168 -4.39 12.91 -10.75
C ASP A 168 -3.26 12.17 -11.48
N ILE A 169 -2.55 11.28 -10.77
CA ILE A 169 -1.53 10.39 -11.34
C ILE A 169 -2.04 9.58 -12.56
N PHE A 170 -3.35 9.30 -12.63
CA PHE A 170 -3.97 8.55 -13.73
C PHE A 170 -4.40 9.43 -14.92
N SER A 171 -4.35 10.76 -14.81
CA SER A 171 -4.86 11.69 -15.83
C SER A 171 -3.80 12.67 -16.36
N VAL A 172 -2.72 12.93 -15.60
CA VAL A 172 -1.64 13.82 -16.01
C VAL A 172 -0.96 13.38 -17.30
N ARG A 173 -0.51 14.37 -18.09
CA ARG A 173 0.16 14.18 -19.39
C ARG A 173 1.66 14.46 -19.34
N TYR A 174 2.22 14.49 -18.14
CA TYR A 174 3.63 14.73 -17.87
C TYR A 174 4.06 13.89 -16.65
N PRO A 175 5.35 13.55 -16.50
CA PRO A 175 5.82 12.81 -15.34
C PRO A 175 5.84 13.73 -14.11
N PHE A 176 5.15 13.34 -13.03
CA PHE A 176 5.24 14.07 -11.75
C PHE A 176 6.68 14.09 -11.21
N ASP A 177 7.38 12.95 -11.24
CA ASP A 177 8.82 12.86 -10.96
C ASP A 177 9.55 12.47 -12.26
N GLN A 178 10.45 13.33 -12.73
CA GLN A 178 11.17 13.11 -14.00
C GLN A 178 12.21 12.00 -13.90
N ASN A 179 12.63 11.62 -12.68
CA ASN A 179 13.73 10.69 -12.46
C ASN A 179 13.25 9.32 -11.94
N ARG A 180 12.01 9.25 -11.44
CA ARG A 180 11.51 8.09 -10.70
C ARG A 180 10.16 7.60 -11.20
N THR A 181 10.02 6.29 -11.27
CA THR A 181 8.72 5.66 -11.47
C THR A 181 7.94 5.73 -10.16
N ILE A 182 6.74 6.30 -10.21
CA ILE A 182 5.84 6.37 -9.05
C ILE A 182 4.97 5.11 -9.01
N ILE A 183 4.92 4.42 -7.87
CA ILE A 183 4.05 3.25 -7.67
C ILE A 183 2.94 3.64 -6.70
N VAL A 184 1.68 3.37 -7.08
CA VAL A 184 0.46 3.73 -6.34
C VAL A 184 -0.53 2.57 -6.21
N GLY A 185 -1.29 2.57 -5.13
CA GLY A 185 -2.49 1.77 -4.90
C GLY A 185 -3.75 2.63 -5.07
N HIS A 186 -4.71 2.52 -4.14
CA HIS A 186 -5.88 3.39 -3.91
C HIS A 186 -6.97 3.40 -5.00
N THR A 187 -6.56 3.43 -6.28
CA THR A 187 -7.46 3.47 -7.42
C THR A 187 -7.42 2.14 -8.16
N THR A 188 -8.48 1.37 -8.00
CA THR A 188 -8.69 0.07 -8.66
C THR A 188 -8.44 0.15 -10.17
N ILE A 189 -7.46 -0.60 -10.66
CA ILE A 189 -7.04 -0.59 -12.05
C ILE A 189 -8.08 -1.17 -13.02
N GLN A 190 -9.07 -1.91 -12.50
CA GLN A 190 -10.22 -2.41 -13.26
C GLN A 190 -11.02 -1.30 -13.93
N LYS A 191 -11.00 -0.07 -13.38
CA LYS A 191 -11.63 1.11 -14.01
C LYS A 191 -11.02 1.44 -15.38
N PHE A 192 -9.80 0.97 -15.64
CA PHE A 192 -9.10 1.10 -16.91
C PHE A 192 -9.19 -0.18 -17.77
N GLY A 193 -10.09 -1.11 -17.46
CA GLY A 193 -10.28 -2.37 -18.20
C GLY A 193 -9.27 -3.47 -17.87
N LEU A 194 -8.45 -3.29 -16.85
CA LEU A 194 -7.39 -4.23 -16.47
C LEU A 194 -7.90 -5.31 -15.51
N ILE A 195 -8.59 -6.30 -16.08
CA ILE A 195 -9.23 -7.40 -15.34
C ILE A 195 -8.37 -8.67 -15.28
N GLU A 196 -7.34 -8.80 -16.11
CA GLU A 196 -6.52 -10.01 -16.19
C GLU A 196 -5.65 -10.23 -14.95
N ASP A 197 -5.33 -11.48 -14.64
CA ASP A 197 -4.37 -11.78 -13.58
C ASP A 197 -2.99 -11.24 -13.94
N ASN A 198 -2.24 -10.82 -12.92
CA ASN A 198 -0.90 -10.25 -13.05
C ASN A 198 -0.82 -8.99 -13.96
N SER A 199 -1.93 -8.28 -14.17
CA SER A 199 -1.93 -6.98 -14.85
C SER A 199 -1.77 -5.83 -13.85
N VAL A 200 -1.08 -4.77 -14.27
CA VAL A 200 -0.99 -3.49 -13.54
C VAL A 200 -1.29 -2.35 -14.52
N TRP A 201 -1.75 -1.21 -14.02
CA TRP A 201 -1.85 -0.01 -14.83
C TRP A 201 -0.45 0.58 -15.01
N ARG A 202 -0.13 1.03 -16.23
CA ARG A 202 1.12 1.72 -16.56
C ARG A 202 0.76 3.01 -17.28
N SER A 203 1.42 4.11 -16.89
CA SER A 203 1.22 5.39 -17.54
C SER A 203 1.64 5.34 -19.02
N GLU A 204 0.88 6.01 -19.89
CA GLU A 204 1.31 6.26 -21.28
C GLU A 204 2.57 7.13 -21.34
N ILE A 205 2.79 7.92 -20.28
CA ILE A 205 3.94 8.79 -20.12
C ILE A 205 5.15 7.97 -19.65
N LYS A 206 6.30 8.22 -20.30
CA LYS A 206 7.58 7.58 -20.00
C LYS A 206 8.57 8.59 -19.44
N LEU A 207 9.49 8.11 -18.62
CA LEU A 207 10.70 8.84 -18.24
C LEU A 207 11.70 8.85 -19.40
N GLU A 208 12.73 9.69 -19.30
CA GLU A 208 13.77 9.82 -20.34
C GLU A 208 14.48 8.49 -20.62
N ASP A 209 14.65 7.65 -19.60
CA ASP A 209 15.27 6.33 -19.71
C ASP A 209 14.30 5.20 -20.14
N GLY A 210 13.07 5.54 -20.52
CA GLY A 210 12.08 4.62 -21.07
C GLY A 210 11.23 3.88 -20.05
N ARG A 211 11.47 4.05 -18.73
CA ARG A 211 10.58 3.52 -17.68
C ARG A 211 9.22 4.20 -17.71
N ASP A 212 8.19 3.53 -17.20
CA ASP A 212 6.90 4.17 -16.93
C ASP A 212 7.07 5.30 -15.91
N SER A 213 6.43 6.45 -16.11
CA SER A 213 6.43 7.49 -15.09
C SER A 213 5.61 7.08 -13.87
N ALA A 214 4.56 6.28 -14.05
CA ALA A 214 3.72 5.79 -12.97
C ALA A 214 3.17 4.37 -13.24
N ILE A 215 2.96 3.62 -12.15
CA ILE A 215 2.39 2.27 -12.16
C ILE A 215 1.34 2.18 -11.04
N GLY A 216 0.13 1.74 -11.40
CA GLY A 216 -0.97 1.50 -10.46
C GLY A 216 -1.15 0.01 -10.22
N ILE A 217 -1.21 -0.40 -8.96
CA ILE A 217 -1.21 -1.82 -8.57
C ILE A 217 -2.40 -2.25 -7.71
N ASP A 218 -3.31 -1.34 -7.36
CA ASP A 218 -4.56 -1.71 -6.70
C ASP A 218 -5.44 -2.50 -7.67
N SER A 219 -5.52 -3.80 -7.45
CA SER A 219 -6.33 -4.73 -8.23
C SER A 219 -7.68 -5.06 -7.57
N GLY A 220 -8.19 -4.15 -6.74
CA GLY A 220 -9.59 -4.09 -6.34
C GLY A 220 -10.06 -5.32 -5.58
N ILE A 221 -9.36 -5.72 -4.53
CA ILE A 221 -9.72 -6.90 -3.72
C ILE A 221 -11.14 -6.80 -3.12
N LYS A 222 -11.68 -5.59 -2.95
CA LYS A 222 -13.06 -5.32 -2.48
C LYS A 222 -14.13 -5.47 -3.57
N LEU A 223 -13.76 -5.58 -4.84
CA LEU A 223 -14.72 -5.59 -5.95
C LEU A 223 -15.56 -6.87 -5.98
N HIS A 224 -16.65 -6.82 -6.76
CA HIS A 224 -17.50 -7.98 -7.02
C HIS A 224 -16.77 -9.04 -7.85
N ARG A 225 -17.20 -10.31 -7.72
CA ARG A 225 -16.54 -11.48 -8.33
C ARG A 225 -16.37 -11.37 -9.85
N ASP A 226 -17.30 -10.72 -10.54
CA ASP A 226 -17.27 -10.49 -11.99
C ASP A 226 -16.18 -9.51 -12.45
N GLN A 227 -15.54 -8.80 -11.52
CA GLN A 227 -14.46 -7.84 -11.78
C GLN A 227 -13.06 -8.38 -11.45
N ASN A 228 -12.93 -9.70 -11.25
CA ASN A 228 -11.69 -10.38 -10.86
C ASN A 228 -10.95 -9.72 -9.67
N PRO A 229 -11.58 -9.65 -8.47
CA PRO A 229 -10.98 -9.03 -7.30
C PRO A 229 -9.74 -9.82 -6.88
N ARG A 230 -8.61 -9.13 -6.73
CA ARG A 230 -7.31 -9.75 -6.40
C ARG A 230 -6.42 -8.79 -5.65
N ILE A 231 -5.40 -9.33 -4.99
CA ILE A 231 -4.26 -8.58 -4.47
C ILE A 231 -3.10 -8.81 -5.45
N THR A 232 -2.43 -7.73 -5.86
CA THR A 232 -1.33 -7.76 -6.83
C THR A 232 -0.06 -7.26 -6.18
N ALA A 233 1.06 -7.93 -6.48
CA ALA A 233 2.39 -7.48 -6.13
C ALA A 233 3.27 -7.35 -7.38
N ILE A 234 4.15 -6.35 -7.38
CA ILE A 234 5.16 -6.11 -8.42
C ILE A 234 6.56 -6.09 -7.80
N GLU A 235 7.53 -6.75 -8.44
CA GLU A 235 8.93 -6.70 -8.03
C GLU A 235 9.65 -5.56 -8.76
N LEU A 236 10.35 -4.70 -8.01
CA LEU A 236 10.87 -3.43 -8.51
C LEU A 236 11.91 -3.57 -9.64
N ASN A 237 12.85 -4.51 -9.54
CA ASN A 237 13.95 -4.61 -10.51
C ASN A 237 13.54 -5.29 -11.83
N SER A 238 12.81 -6.40 -11.72
CA SER A 238 12.39 -7.22 -12.86
C SER A 238 11.06 -6.78 -13.47
N GLY A 239 10.26 -6.00 -12.73
CA GLY A 239 8.89 -5.66 -13.12
C GLY A 239 7.95 -6.87 -13.12
N LYS A 240 8.35 -8.00 -12.52
CA LYS A 240 7.55 -9.22 -12.43
C LYS A 240 6.31 -8.96 -11.59
N ILE A 241 5.15 -9.41 -12.07
CA ILE A 241 3.87 -9.23 -11.39
C ILE A 241 3.34 -10.60 -10.96
N ILE A 242 2.85 -10.68 -9.72
CA ILE A 242 2.17 -11.84 -9.17
C ILE A 242 0.87 -11.38 -8.51
N SER A 243 -0.24 -12.04 -8.81
CA SER A 243 -1.53 -11.78 -8.18
C SER A 243 -2.13 -13.01 -7.49
N GLN A 244 -2.99 -12.74 -6.51
CA GLN A 244 -3.82 -13.72 -5.82
C GLN A 244 -5.25 -13.22 -5.82
N ARG A 245 -6.12 -13.96 -6.51
CA ARG A 245 -7.57 -13.70 -6.49
C ARG A 245 -8.11 -13.81 -5.07
N LYS A 246 -9.18 -13.07 -4.82
CA LYS A 246 -9.93 -13.13 -3.56
C LYS A 246 -10.23 -14.59 -3.20
N VAL A 247 -9.86 -14.97 -1.98
CA VAL A 247 -10.30 -16.22 -1.38
C VAL A 247 -11.76 -16.07 -1.03
N GLU A 248 -12.57 -16.97 -1.56
CA GLU A 248 -13.97 -17.08 -1.18
C GLU A 248 -14.06 -17.81 0.15
N TYR A 249 -14.87 -17.28 1.05
CA TYR A 249 -15.31 -17.98 2.24
C TYR A 249 -16.58 -18.72 1.85
N ASP A 250 -16.66 -20.02 2.13
CA ASP A 250 -17.93 -20.73 2.07
C ASP A 250 -18.78 -20.20 3.24
N ASP A 251 -19.93 -19.61 2.91
CA ASP A 251 -20.96 -19.20 3.88
C ASP A 251 -21.65 -20.42 4.52
#